data_AF-A0A7L4RPJ7-F1
#
_entry.id   AF-A0A7L4RPJ7-F1
#
_cell.length_a   1.000
_cell.length_b   1.000
_cell.length_c   1.000
_cell.angle_alpha   90.00
_cell.angle_beta   90.00
_cell.angle_gamma   90.00
#
_symmetry.space_group_name_H-M   'P 1'
#
loop_
_entity.id
_entity.type
_entity.pdbx_description
1 polymer ?
#
loop_
_entity_poly.entity_id
_entity_poly.type
_entity_poly.pdbx_seq_one_letter_code
_entity_poly.pdbx_strand_id
1 'polypeptide(L)'
;MADKGNKKSVVEKKDAGIAALISAVCMLILGAPAVGYFYIDEVKKGIEYLIAGWVLMGVVVVGYLIVGVATGVGLCCFPVFIIPLAFDLLIVWDVYLQAKGEQPKLPTF
;
A
#
# COMPACT_ATOMS: atom_id res chain seq x y z
N MET A 1 -37.75 -15.15 -25.54
CA MET A 1 -37.56 -14.72 -24.13
C MET A 1 -36.06 -14.62 -23.92
N ALA A 2 -35.59 -13.40 -23.67
CA ALA A 2 -34.20 -13.00 -23.87
C ALA A 2 -33.22 -13.70 -22.92
N ASP A 3 -32.11 -14.10 -23.52
CA ASP A 3 -30.89 -14.63 -22.93
C ASP A 3 -30.46 -13.77 -21.72
N LYS A 4 -30.37 -14.39 -20.54
CA LYS A 4 -29.78 -13.76 -19.35
C LYS A 4 -28.29 -13.65 -19.60
N GLY A 5 -27.92 -12.55 -20.27
CA GLY A 5 -26.55 -12.13 -20.54
C GLY A 5 -25.74 -12.19 -19.25
N ASN A 6 -24.95 -13.25 -19.16
CA ASN A 6 -23.92 -13.48 -18.17
C ASN A 6 -22.92 -12.34 -18.28
N LYS A 7 -23.15 -11.25 -17.53
CA LYS A 7 -22.14 -10.24 -17.21
C LYS A 7 -21.07 -10.90 -16.33
N LYS A 8 -20.28 -11.80 -16.93
CA LYS A 8 -18.88 -11.92 -16.54
C LYS A 8 -18.30 -10.55 -16.77
N SER A 9 -18.15 -9.80 -15.69
CA SER A 9 -17.29 -8.62 -15.63
C SER A 9 -16.00 -8.99 -16.35
N VAL A 10 -15.82 -8.44 -17.55
CA VAL A 10 -14.54 -8.42 -18.23
C VAL A 10 -13.68 -7.57 -17.31
N VAL A 11 -12.96 -8.23 -16.40
CA VAL A 11 -11.90 -7.59 -15.63
C VAL A 11 -10.91 -7.15 -16.69
N GLU A 12 -11.03 -5.89 -17.08
CA GLU A 12 -10.09 -5.25 -17.98
C GLU A 12 -8.72 -5.44 -17.32
N LYS A 13 -7.87 -6.28 -17.92
CA LYS A 13 -6.56 -6.59 -17.37
C LYS A 13 -5.74 -5.30 -17.42
N LYS A 14 -5.80 -4.52 -16.36
CA LYS A 14 -4.99 -3.32 -16.20
C LYS A 14 -3.53 -3.74 -16.09
N ASP A 15 -2.65 -3.01 -16.76
CA ASP A 15 -1.23 -3.36 -16.84
C ASP A 15 -0.59 -3.36 -15.45
N ALA A 16 -0.16 -4.54 -14.99
CA ALA A 16 0.46 -4.71 -13.67
C ALA A 16 1.71 -3.86 -13.48
N GLY A 17 2.47 -3.63 -14.56
CA GLY A 17 3.62 -2.73 -14.55
C GLY A 17 3.21 -1.29 -14.25
N ILE A 18 2.11 -0.81 -14.84
CA ILE A 18 1.59 0.55 -14.62
C ILE A 18 1.03 0.68 -13.19
N ALA A 19 0.31 -0.34 -12.71
CA ALA A 19 -0.21 -0.37 -11.33
C ALA A 19 0.91 -0.28 -10.28
N ALA A 20 1.96 -1.07 -10.46
CA ALA A 20 3.14 -1.05 -9.58
C ALA A 20 3.93 0.25 -9.69
N LEU A 21 4.06 0.82 -10.89
CA LEU A 21 4.72 2.10 -11.11
C LEU A 21 3.96 3.23 -10.40
N ILE A 22 2.63 3.29 -10.54
CA ILE A 22 1.79 4.27 -9.84
C ILE A 22 1.97 4.12 -8.33
N SER A 23 1.91 2.89 -7.82
CA SER A 23 2.13 2.60 -6.41
C SER A 23 3.50 3.08 -5.91
N ALA A 24 4.58 2.76 -6.64
CA ALA A 24 5.94 3.16 -6.29
C ALA A 24 6.16 4.68 -6.39
N VAL A 25 5.60 5.35 -7.39
CA VAL A 25 5.70 6.81 -7.54
C VAL A 25 4.92 7.52 -6.45
N CYS A 26 3.70 7.07 -6.12
CA CYS A 26 2.91 7.62 -5.03
C CYS A 26 3.54 7.34 -3.65
N MET A 27 4.25 6.22 -3.48
CA MET A 27 5.08 5.97 -2.31
C MET A 27 6.16 7.05 -2.15
N LEU A 28 6.91 7.33 -3.22
CA LEU A 28 8.04 8.28 -3.17
C LEU A 28 7.62 9.73 -2.99
N ILE A 29 6.52 10.16 -3.62
CA ILE A 29 6.07 11.55 -3.60
C ILE A 29 5.17 11.83 -2.39
N LEU A 30 4.23 10.94 -2.09
CA LEU A 30 3.14 11.18 -1.14
C LEU A 30 3.19 10.27 0.09
N GLY A 31 4.10 9.28 0.14
CA GLY A 31 4.05 8.22 1.16
C GLY A 31 2.78 7.38 1.06
N ALA A 32 2.18 7.30 -0.14
CA ALA A 32 0.87 6.70 -0.36
C ALA A 32 0.92 5.60 -1.42
N PRO A 33 1.62 4.47 -1.19
CA PRO A 33 1.70 3.37 -2.15
C PRO A 33 0.33 2.75 -2.46
N ALA A 34 -0.62 2.85 -1.52
CA ALA A 34 -1.95 2.30 -1.68
C ALA A 34 -2.77 2.95 -2.81
N VAL A 35 -2.30 4.05 -3.41
CA VAL A 35 -2.90 4.66 -4.60
C VAL A 35 -2.91 3.69 -5.79
N GLY A 36 -1.98 2.72 -5.85
CA GLY A 36 -1.98 1.65 -6.85
C GLY A 36 -3.24 0.79 -6.85
N TYR A 37 -3.91 0.64 -5.70
CA TYR A 37 -5.20 -0.08 -5.62
C TYR A 37 -6.35 0.65 -6.29
N PHE A 38 -6.31 1.99 -6.33
CA PHE A 38 -7.32 2.79 -7.04
C PHE A 38 -7.20 2.59 -8.55
N TYR A 39 -5.99 2.35 -9.04
CA TYR A 39 -5.80 2.00 -10.44
C TYR A 39 -6.44 0.64 -10.76
N ILE A 40 -6.38 -0.37 -9.88
CA ILE A 40 -7.03 -1.67 -10.11
C ILE A 40 -8.49 -1.77 -9.62
N ASP A 41 -9.16 -0.62 -9.42
CA ASP A 41 -10.54 -0.49 -8.93
C ASP A 41 -10.81 -1.11 -7.53
N GLU A 42 -9.76 -1.50 -6.79
CA GLU A 42 -9.82 -2.02 -5.42
C GLU A 42 -9.76 -0.88 -4.38
N VAL A 43 -10.65 0.11 -4.52
CA VAL A 43 -10.62 1.35 -3.72
C VAL A 43 -10.74 1.10 -2.21
N LYS A 44 -11.57 0.15 -1.78
CA LYS A 44 -11.73 -0.18 -0.35
C LYS A 44 -10.41 -0.63 0.28
N LYS A 45 -9.75 -1.59 -0.38
CA LYS A 45 -8.44 -2.08 0.02
C LYS A 45 -7.41 -0.94 0.00
N GLY A 46 -7.44 -0.10 -1.03
CA GLY A 46 -6.60 1.10 -1.11
C GLY A 46 -6.72 2.03 0.10
N ILE A 47 -7.94 2.32 0.55
CA ILE A 47 -8.17 3.20 1.71
C ILE A 47 -7.70 2.55 3.01
N GLU A 48 -7.95 1.25 3.21
CA GLU A 48 -7.50 0.49 4.38
C GLU A 48 -5.97 0.52 4.52
N TYR A 49 -5.25 0.21 3.43
CA TYR A 49 -3.78 0.23 3.42
C TYR A 49 -3.20 1.64 3.54
N LEU A 50 -3.89 2.65 3.00
CA LEU A 50 -3.52 4.05 3.19
C LEU A 50 -3.59 4.41 4.68
N ILE A 51 -4.73 4.18 5.33
CA ILE A 51 -4.92 4.48 6.75
C ILE A 51 -3.93 3.68 7.60
N ALA A 52 -3.76 2.38 7.33
CA ALA A 52 -2.82 1.53 8.05
C ALA A 52 -1.36 2.03 7.92
N GLY A 53 -0.94 2.47 6.72
CA GLY A 53 0.38 3.04 6.48
C GLY A 53 0.61 4.34 7.27
N TRP A 54 -0.37 5.26 7.25
CA TRP A 54 -0.28 6.51 8.02
C TRP A 54 -0.29 6.27 9.54
N VAL A 55 -1.12 5.34 10.02
CA VAL A 55 -1.13 4.94 11.44
C VAL A 55 0.21 4.33 11.84
N LEU A 56 0.75 3.42 11.02
CA LEU A 56 2.07 2.82 11.25
C LEU A 56 3.15 3.89 11.32
N MET A 57 3.19 4.82 10.36
CA MET A 57 4.14 5.93 10.38
C MET A 57 3.95 6.84 11.60
N GLY A 58 2.71 7.13 11.98
CA GLY A 58 2.39 7.91 13.18
C GLY A 58 2.92 7.25 14.46
N VAL A 59 2.69 5.95 14.64
CA VAL A 59 3.19 5.19 15.79
C VAL A 59 4.71 5.17 15.81
N VAL A 60 5.34 4.97 14.66
CA VAL A 60 6.79 4.96 14.50
C VAL A 60 7.40 6.32 14.86
N VAL A 61 6.83 7.43 14.37
CA VAL A 61 7.30 8.79 14.69
C VAL A 61 7.10 9.13 16.16
N VAL A 62 5.94 8.81 16.73
CA VAL A 62 5.67 9.07 18.15
C VAL A 62 6.62 8.27 19.04
N GLY A 63 6.81 6.98 18.77
CA GLY A 63 7.77 6.15 19.49
C GLY A 63 9.19 6.68 19.36
N TYR A 64 9.57 7.13 18.17
CA TYR A 64 10.87 7.73 17.90
C TYR A 64 11.11 9.02 18.70
N LEU A 65 10.11 9.92 18.77
CA LEU A 65 10.19 11.14 19.57
C LEU A 65 10.31 10.82 21.07
N ILE A 66 9.54 9.85 21.58
CA ILE A 66 9.59 9.44 22.99
C ILE A 66 10.98 8.88 23.33
N VAL A 67 11.52 7.97 22.52
CA VAL A 67 12.84 7.37 22.75
C VAL A 67 13.96 8.42 22.59
N GLY A 68 13.86 9.30 21.59
CA GLY A 68 14.83 10.37 21.35
C GLY A 68 14.90 11.37 22.51
N VAL A 69 13.74 11.76 23.06
CA VAL A 69 13.67 12.61 24.26
C VAL A 69 14.20 11.87 25.49
N ALA A 70 13.84 10.59 25.68
CA ALA A 70 14.22 9.81 26.86
C ALA A 70 15.71 9.46 26.93
N THR A 71 16.37 9.26 25.78
CA THR A 71 17.77 8.82 25.73
C THR A 71 18.76 9.97 25.55
N GLY A 72 18.30 11.19 25.22
CA GLY A 72 19.16 12.34 24.97
C GLY A 72 20.05 12.23 23.73
N VAL A 73 20.00 11.08 23.03
CA VAL A 73 20.67 10.84 21.75
C VAL A 73 19.75 11.35 20.67
N GLY A 74 19.85 12.65 20.37
CA GLY A 74 19.10 13.27 19.29
C GLY A 74 19.26 12.48 17.99
N LEU A 75 18.11 12.11 17.41
CA LEU A 75 17.93 11.78 15.99
C LEU A 75 18.79 10.66 15.38
N CYS A 76 19.49 9.84 16.17
CA CYS A 76 20.47 8.88 15.64
C CYS A 76 19.95 7.44 15.60
N CYS A 77 18.82 7.18 14.95
CA CYS A 77 18.37 5.81 14.67
C CYS A 77 17.71 5.67 13.28
N PHE A 78 18.53 5.53 12.25
CA PHE A 78 18.16 5.14 10.88
C PHE A 78 17.31 3.85 10.74
N PRO A 79 17.40 2.80 11.60
CA PRO A 79 16.69 1.55 11.35
C PRO A 79 15.18 1.60 11.63
N VAL A 80 14.69 2.66 12.28
CA VAL A 80 13.26 2.80 12.62
C VAL A 80 12.37 2.97 11.37
N PHE A 81 12.92 3.52 10.29
CA PHE A 81 12.21 3.71 9.02
C PHE A 81 12.19 2.45 8.13
N ILE A 82 12.91 1.38 8.49
CA ILE A 82 12.95 0.14 7.71
C ILE A 82 11.58 -0.57 7.75
N ILE A 83 10.90 -0.52 8.89
CA ILE A 83 9.59 -1.16 9.08
C ILE A 83 8.51 -0.55 8.16
N PRO A 84 8.26 0.78 8.17
CA PRO A 84 7.30 1.39 7.27
C PRO A 84 7.72 1.23 5.80
N LEU A 85 9.01 1.34 5.48
CA LEU A 85 9.49 1.12 4.12
C LEU A 85 9.22 -0.31 3.62
N ALA A 86 9.43 -1.32 4.46
CA ALA A 86 9.11 -2.71 4.11
C ALA A 86 7.60 -2.92 3.90
N PHE A 87 6.76 -2.27 4.71
CA PHE A 87 5.32 -2.31 4.55
C PHE A 87 4.86 -1.68 3.23
N ASP A 88 5.44 -0.53 2.86
CA ASP A 88 5.14 0.14 1.60
C ASP A 88 5.56 -0.70 0.38
N LEU A 89 6.72 -1.36 0.44
CA LEU A 89 7.15 -2.30 -0.59
C LEU A 89 6.23 -3.51 -0.71
N LEU A 90 5.69 -4.01 0.40
CA LEU A 90 4.69 -5.08 0.39
C LEU A 90 3.39 -4.63 -0.28
N ILE A 91 2.96 -3.38 -0.08
CA ILE A 91 1.80 -2.81 -0.77
C ILE A 91 2.04 -2.75 -2.28
N VAL A 92 3.19 -2.22 -2.72
CA VAL A 92 3.56 -2.17 -4.14
C VAL A 92 3.56 -3.58 -4.76
N TRP A 93 4.10 -4.56 -4.03
CA TRP A 93 4.13 -5.95 -4.46
C TRP A 93 2.74 -6.58 -4.54
N ASP A 94 1.87 -6.33 -3.56
CA ASP A 94 0.51 -6.86 -3.55
C ASP A 94 -0.36 -6.24 -4.65
N VAL A 95 -0.21 -4.94 -4.92
CA VAL A 95 -0.82 -4.26 -6.08
C VAL A 95 -0.37 -4.91 -7.39
N TYR A 96 0.92 -5.22 -7.53
CA TYR A 96 1.45 -5.89 -8.71
C TYR A 96 0.86 -7.29 -8.91
N LEU A 97 0.76 -8.09 -7.84
CA LEU A 97 0.19 -9.43 -7.88
C LEU A 97 -1.31 -9.41 -8.20
N GLN A 98 -2.07 -8.52 -7.57
CA GLN A 98 -3.50 -8.38 -7.85
C GLN A 98 -3.77 -7.89 -9.28
N ALA A 99 -2.95 -6.95 -9.78
CA ALA A 99 -3.04 -6.52 -11.17
C ALA A 99 -2.74 -7.66 -12.17
N LYS A 100 -1.92 -8.64 -11.78
CA LYS A 100 -1.70 -9.88 -12.55
C LYS A 100 -2.85 -10.89 -12.44
N GLY A 101 -3.78 -10.70 -11.51
CA GLY A 101 -4.83 -11.65 -11.18
C GLY A 101 -4.33 -12.82 -10.31
N GLU A 102 -3.19 -12.67 -9.63
CA GLU A 102 -2.69 -13.62 -8.64
C GLU A 102 -3.34 -13.37 -7.26
N GLN A 103 -3.31 -14.36 -6.37
CA GLN A 103 -3.94 -14.20 -5.06
C GLN A 103 -3.24 -13.12 -4.23
N PRO A 104 -3.99 -12.25 -3.55
CA PRO A 104 -3.42 -11.23 -2.69
C PRO A 104 -2.65 -11.90 -1.54
N LYS A 105 -1.43 -11.41 -1.29
CA LYS A 105 -0.57 -11.82 -0.19
C LYS A 105 -0.93 -11.10 1.11
N LEU A 106 -1.56 -9.92 0.98
CA LEU A 106 -2.03 -9.12 2.10
C LEU A 106 -3.54 -9.32 2.35
N PRO A 107 -3.96 -9.61 3.60
CA PRO A 107 -5.36 -9.86 3.94
C PRO A 107 -6.23 -8.61 3.72
N THR A 108 -7.50 -8.81 3.37
CA THR A 108 -8.52 -7.76 3.43
C THR A 108 -9.10 -7.73 4.85
N PHE A 109 -9.30 -6.52 5.40
CA PHE A 109 -9.84 -6.33 6.75
C PHE A 109 -11.35 -6.11 6.75
#